data_AF-A0A381X4P9-F1
#
_entry.id   AF-A0A381X4P9-F1
#
_cell.length_a   1.000
_cell.length_b   1.000
_cell.length_c   1.000
_cell.angle_alpha   90.00
_cell.angle_beta   90.00
_cell.angle_gamma   90.00
#
_symmetry.space_group_name_H-M   'P 1'
#
loop_
_entity.id
_entity.type
_entity.pdbx_description
1 polymer ?
#
loop_
_entity_poly.entity_id
_entity_poly.type
_entity_poly.pdbx_seq_one_letter_code
_entity_poly.pdbx_strand_id
1 'polypeptide(L)' 'MDNAYYETVSRLEKLGIDQDYIQGWVGGYLRNPEREEQRVTGAYKAGYEDGQGGVTDKALDWQGS' A
#
# COMPACT_ATOMS: atom_id res chain seq x y z
N MET A 1 -6.24 -5.89 -17.21
CA MET A 1 -5.49 -5.88 -15.94
C MET A 1 -4.34 -4.92 -16.11
N ASP A 2 -4.19 -3.94 -15.21
CA ASP A 2 -3.15 -2.91 -15.32
C ASP A 2 -1.79 -3.50 -14.92
N ASN A 3 -0.78 -3.34 -15.77
CA ASN A 3 0.56 -3.87 -15.54
C ASN A 3 1.23 -3.17 -14.34
N ALA A 4 0.95 -1.87 -14.13
CA ALA A 4 1.55 -1.09 -13.07
C ALA A 4 1.15 -1.61 -11.67
N TYR A 5 -0.07 -2.10 -11.52
CA TYR A 5 -0.56 -2.69 -10.27
C TYR A 5 0.26 -3.91 -9.86
N TYR A 6 0.38 -4.90 -10.75
CA TYR A 6 1.06 -6.15 -10.44
C TYR A 6 2.56 -5.96 -10.25
N GLU A 7 3.18 -5.12 -11.08
CA GLU A 7 4.60 -4.78 -10.94
C GLU A 7 4.89 -4.09 -9.60
N THR A 8 4.03 -3.15 -9.18
CA THR A 8 4.21 -2.42 -7.92
C THR A 8 4.03 -3.34 -6.72
N VAL A 9 2.93 -4.10 -6.67
CA VAL A 9 2.68 -5.05 -5.56
C VAL A 9 3.80 -6.09 -5.48
N SER A 10 4.20 -6.69 -6.61
CA SER A 10 5.29 -7.68 -6.62
C SER A 10 6.61 -7.08 -6.15
N ARG A 11 6.89 -5.81 -6.48
CA ARG A 11 8.09 -5.11 -6.00
C ARG A 11 8.04 -4.88 -4.48
N LEU A 12 6.91 -4.41 -3.95
CA LEU A 12 6.74 -4.16 -2.52
C LEU A 12 6.88 -5.45 -1.71
N GLU A 13 6.29 -6.56 -2.17
CA GLU A 13 6.43 -7.88 -1.54
C GLU A 13 7.90 -8.35 -1.51
N LYS A 14 8.62 -8.22 -2.64
CA LYS A 14 10.03 -8.60 -2.73
C LYS A 14 10.94 -7.76 -1.85
N LEU A 15 10.57 -6.49 -1.60
CA LEU A 15 11.30 -5.60 -0.70
C LEU A 15 11.02 -5.91 0.78
N GLY A 16 10.04 -6.77 1.09
CA GLY A 16 9.65 -7.07 2.47
C GLY A 16 8.97 -5.89 3.15
N ILE A 17 8.19 -5.11 2.39
CA ILE A 17 7.38 -4.03 2.95
C ILE A 17 6.22 -4.62 3.76
N ASP A 18 5.87 -3.94 4.85
CA ASP A 18 4.74 -4.27 5.73
C ASP A 18 3.47 -4.60 4.92
N GLN A 19 2.79 -5.68 5.30
CA GLN A 19 1.61 -6.14 4.60
C GLN A 19 0.44 -5.16 4.69
N ASP A 20 0.27 -4.45 5.80
CA ASP A 20 -0.77 -3.43 5.93
C ASP A 20 -0.48 -2.25 5.01
N TYR A 21 0.79 -1.84 4.81
CA TYR A 21 1.14 -0.85 3.78
C TYR A 21 0.73 -1.33 2.39
N ILE A 22 1.06 -2.58 2.02
CA ILE A 22 0.70 -3.14 0.71
C ILE A 22 -0.83 -3.17 0.54
N GLN A 23 -1.58 -3.58 1.57
CA GLN A 23 -3.04 -3.61 1.52
C GLN A 23 -3.64 -2.20 1.43
N GLY A 24 -3.06 -1.22 2.12
CA GLY A 24 -3.40 0.18 1.97
C GLY A 24 -3.22 0.62 0.52
N TRP A 25 -2.05 0.38 -0.05
CA TRP A 25 -1.70 0.75 -1.42
C TRP A 25 -2.67 0.17 -2.45
N VAL A 26 -2.98 -1.13 -2.33
CA VAL A 26 -3.99 -1.79 -3.17
C VAL A 26 -5.36 -1.12 -3.04
N GLY A 27 -5.80 -0.82 -1.81
CA GLY A 27 -7.07 -0.15 -1.55
C GLY A 27 -7.14 1.24 -2.17
N GLY A 28 -6.09 2.05 -2.00
CA GLY A 28 -6.02 3.41 -2.54
C GLY A 28 -5.98 3.43 -4.07
N TYR A 29 -5.17 2.55 -4.67
CA TYR A 29 -5.03 2.43 -6.13
C TYR A 29 -6.34 2.01 -6.80
N LEU A 30 -7.06 1.06 -6.20
CA LEU A 30 -8.36 0.60 -6.69
C LEU A 30 -9.53 1.53 -6.31
N ARG A 31 -9.26 2.60 -5.54
CA ARG A 31 -10.26 3.54 -5.01
C ARG A 31 -11.36 2.86 -4.20
N ASN A 32 -10.98 1.85 -3.43
CA ASN A 32 -11.87 1.21 -2.46
C ASN A 32 -12.14 2.17 -1.29
N PRO A 33 -13.29 2.07 -0.61
CA PRO A 33 -13.49 2.76 0.66
C PRO A 33 -12.37 2.39 1.66
N GLU A 34 -11.96 3.36 2.48
CA GLU A 34 -11.04 3.07 3.58
C GLU A 34 -11.65 2.06 4.57
N ARG A 35 -10.77 1.24 5.17
CA ARG A 35 -11.14 0.35 6.28
C ARG A 35 -11.75 1.15 7.44
N GLU A 36 -12.51 0.47 8.28
CA GLU A 36 -13.05 1.08 9.49
C GLU A 36 -11.91 1.62 10.38
N GLU A 37 -12.12 2.77 11.03
CA GLU A 37 -11.09 3.48 11.81
C GLU A 37 -10.35 2.58 12.81
N GLN A 38 -11.04 1.62 13.42
CA GLN A 38 -10.47 0.66 14.37
C GLN A 38 -9.51 -0.36 13.76
N ARG A 39 -9.48 -0.48 12.43
CA ARG A 39 -8.66 -1.42 11.65
C ARG A 39 -7.61 -0.71 10.80
N VAL A 40 -7.53 0.61 10.90
CA VAL A 40 -6.52 1.42 10.22
C VAL A 40 -5.26 1.47 11.09
N THR A 41 -4.15 1.00 10.51
CA THR A 41 -2.81 1.15 11.08
C THR A 41 -2.06 2.30 10.40
N GLY A 42 -0.93 2.72 10.97
CA GLY A 42 -0.06 3.72 10.34
C GLY A 42 0.42 3.27 8.96
N ALA A 43 0.82 2.00 8.84
CA ALA A 43 1.26 1.37 7.59
C ALA A 43 0.16 1.42 6.54
N TYR A 44 -1.06 0.97 6.91
CA TYR A 44 -2.22 1.00 6.03
C TYR A 44 -2.52 2.40 5.51
N LYS A 45 -2.54 3.40 6.39
CA LYS A 45 -2.85 4.78 5.99
C LYS A 45 -1.82 5.35 5.03
N ALA A 46 -0.53 5.14 5.32
CA ALA A 46 0.56 5.54 4.44
C ALA A 46 0.47 4.87 3.06
N GLY A 47 0.20 3.57 3.04
CA GLY A 47 -0.02 2.82 1.80
C GLY A 47 -1.22 3.33 1.02
N TYR A 48 -2.35 3.57 1.69
CA TYR A 48 -3.58 4.02 1.04
C TYR A 48 -3.43 5.38 0.35
N GLU A 49 -2.77 6.35 0.99
CA GLU A 49 -2.45 7.64 0.38
C GLU A 49 -1.53 7.50 -0.83
N ASP A 50 -0.46 6.71 -0.72
CA ASP A 50 0.48 6.46 -1.82
C ASP A 50 -0.21 5.73 -2.99
N GLY A 51 -1.10 4.77 -2.68
CA GLY A 51 -1.90 4.02 -3.65
C GLY A 51 -2.84 4.92 -4.45
N GLN A 52 -3.50 5.89 -3.80
CA GLN A 52 -4.33 6.89 -4.50
C GLN A 52 -3.52 7.71 -5.51
N GLY A 53 -2.24 7.99 -5.21
CA GLY A 53 -1.30 8.66 -6.09
C GLY A 53 -0.62 7.76 -7.12
N GLY A 54 -0.72 6.43 -6.97
CA GLY A 54 0.04 5.47 -7.78
C GLY A 54 1.55 5.54 -7.55
N VAL A 55 1.99 6.03 -6.38
CA VAL A 55 3.40 6.18 -5.98
C VAL A 55 3.74 5.21 -4.84
N THR A 56 4.99 5.14 -4.42
CA THR A 56 5.43 4.30 -3.29
C THR A 56 6.40 5.05 -2.38
N ASP A 57 6.19 6.37 -2.23
CA ASP A 57 7.16 7.29 -1.62
C ASP A 57 7.43 6.96 -0.15
N LYS A 58 6.41 6.47 0.57
CA LYS A 58 6.51 6.09 1.99
C LYS A 58 6.82 4.62 2.21
N ALA A 59 6.94 3.81 1.16
CA ALA A 59 7.07 2.34 1.28
C ALA A 59 8.28 1.91 2.12
N LEU A 60 9.43 2.56 1.92
CA LEU A 60 10.68 2.18 2.59
C LEU A 60 10.65 2.44 4.11
N ASP A 61 9.78 3.32 4.59
CA ASP A 61 9.59 3.56 6.03
C ASP A 61 8.98 2.34 6.73
N TRP A 62 8.38 1.43 5.97
CA TRP A 62 7.70 0.22 6.44
C TRP A 62 8.42 -1.07 6.04
N GLN A 63 9.72 -1.00 5.73
CA GLN A 63 10.51 -2.19 5.43
C GLN A 63 10.92 -2.92 6.71
N GLY A 64 10.55 -4.20 6.84
CA GLY A 64 10.98 -5.06 7.97
C GLY A 64 10.44 -4.66 9.36
N SER A 65 9.31 -3.95 9.40
CA SER A 65 8.58 -3.61 10.63
C SER A 65 7.87 -4.80 11.24
#